data_AF-A0A3B3T9T4-F1
#
_entry.id   AF-A0A3B3T9T4-F1
#
_cell.length_a   1.000
_cell.length_b   1.000
_cell.length_c   1.000
_cell.angle_alpha   90.00
_cell.angle_beta   90.00
_cell.angle_gamma   90.00
#
_symmetry.space_group_name_H-M   'P 1'
#
loop_
_entity.id
_entity.type
_entity.pdbx_description
1 polymer ?
#
loop_
_entity_poly.entity_id
_entity_poly.type
_entity_poly.pdbx_seq_one_letter_code
_entity_poly.pdbx_strand_id
1 'polypeptide(L)'
;RFCLWKRIDTTKRGGGGRVAPRESSSSPSRSSTTYRSSSQLRGYGSAPTMLPSSYRSKLGAGRSGFSCLPESIDLSQSTAITNELKIIRTNEKEQLQGLNDRFVTFIEKVHNLEQQNKVLEAEVTLLRQRHSEPSRLHDLYEQEIRELRARVEELTHEKSQMHLDCVQMKETLDRVKEKLEEETKLREEAEGTLKGYRKDVDDATLSRLELEKKVESLLDEIAFLRKVHEEELQELQASLQASQIKLIYMDVSKPDLAVALRDIRAQYETLSSRNQQQAEEWYRSKFASVTEAAARNSDVVKQTKEELSEYRRQVQARTLEVEALRGHNEALERQLAEMEDRHSGEIGELQDTIQQLETALRNTKGEMSRHLREYQDLLNVKMALDIEIAAYRFVTWVVPGKRCKLGLPMLTNLSTGSECMT
;
A
#
# COMPACT_ATOMS: atom_id res chain seq x y z
N ARG A 1 -62.88 14.64 -46.14
CA ARG A 1 -63.54 15.58 -45.19
C ARG A 1 -63.18 15.07 -43.80
N PHE A 2 -62.12 15.58 -43.15
CA PHE A 2 -61.96 16.85 -42.40
C PHE A 2 -62.54 16.83 -40.97
N CYS A 3 -61.76 17.37 -40.01
CA CYS A 3 -62.05 17.65 -38.59
C CYS A 3 -62.25 16.41 -37.68
N LEU A 4 -61.46 16.11 -36.63
CA LEU A 4 -60.47 16.86 -35.82
C LEU A 4 -61.07 17.90 -34.85
N TRP A 5 -61.06 17.58 -33.54
CA TRP A 5 -60.98 18.40 -32.30
C TRP A 5 -61.16 17.39 -31.12
N LYS A 6 -60.36 17.22 -30.06
CA LYS A 6 -59.40 18.03 -29.27
C LYS A 6 -60.05 18.97 -28.24
N ARG A 7 -60.12 18.57 -26.95
CA ARG A 7 -59.67 19.33 -25.73
C ARG A 7 -60.21 18.81 -24.37
N ILE A 8 -59.31 18.72 -23.36
CA ILE A 8 -59.43 19.27 -21.96
C ILE A 8 -60.40 18.53 -20.99
N ASP A 9 -60.14 18.28 -19.68
CA ASP A 9 -59.10 18.81 -18.74
C ASP A 9 -58.80 17.92 -17.49
N THR A 10 -57.73 18.29 -16.74
CA THR A 10 -57.43 18.06 -15.29
C THR A 10 -57.31 16.61 -14.74
N THR A 11 -56.58 16.26 -13.65
CA THR A 11 -55.99 17.06 -12.53
C THR A 11 -54.73 16.43 -11.85
N LYS A 12 -53.80 17.29 -11.41
CA LYS A 12 -52.76 17.21 -10.33
C LYS A 12 -52.59 15.94 -9.46
N ARG A 13 -51.33 15.50 -9.25
CA ARG A 13 -50.40 15.80 -8.10
C ARG A 13 -49.10 14.98 -8.32
N GLY A 14 -47.91 15.58 -8.46
CA GLY A 14 -46.96 15.89 -7.36
C GLY A 14 -45.87 14.79 -7.27
N GLY A 15 -44.58 15.03 -7.01
CA GLY A 15 -43.83 16.27 -6.84
C GLY A 15 -42.43 15.97 -6.27
N GLY A 16 -41.39 16.70 -6.72
CA GLY A 16 -39.98 16.52 -6.28
C GLY A 16 -39.22 15.45 -7.06
N GLY A 17 -37.93 15.60 -7.38
CA GLY A 17 -37.05 16.77 -7.20
C GLY A 17 -35.84 16.67 -8.13
N ARG A 18 -35.33 17.80 -8.63
CA ARG A 18 -34.15 17.84 -9.51
C ARG A 18 -32.87 17.87 -8.69
N VAL A 19 -31.89 17.06 -9.05
CA VAL A 19 -30.46 17.39 -8.88
C VAL A 19 -29.74 16.97 -10.16
N ALA A 20 -29.01 17.91 -10.76
CA ALA A 20 -28.06 17.64 -11.84
C ALA A 20 -26.64 17.85 -11.28
N PRO A 21 -25.65 17.03 -11.65
CA PRO A 21 -24.25 17.37 -11.41
C PRO A 21 -23.86 18.50 -12.36
N ARG A 22 -23.38 19.62 -11.81
CA ARG A 22 -22.65 20.62 -12.57
C ARG A 22 -21.22 20.13 -12.79
N GLU A 23 -20.68 20.43 -13.96
CA GLU A 23 -19.23 20.48 -14.14
C GLU A 23 -18.62 21.53 -13.21
N SER A 24 -17.47 21.20 -12.61
CA SER A 24 -16.61 22.18 -11.95
C SER A 24 -15.16 21.84 -12.24
N SER A 25 -14.57 22.60 -13.15
CA SER A 25 -13.13 22.63 -13.38
C SER A 25 -12.42 23.27 -12.17
N SER A 26 -11.32 22.68 -11.73
CA SER A 26 -10.42 23.24 -10.73
C SER A 26 -8.97 23.04 -11.14
N SER A 27 -8.30 24.14 -11.51
CA SER A 27 -6.87 24.16 -11.81
C SER A 27 -6.04 23.98 -10.53
N PRO A 28 -4.84 23.36 -10.59
CA PRO A 28 -3.93 23.33 -9.46
C PRO A 28 -3.23 24.69 -9.30
N SER A 29 -3.63 25.45 -8.28
CA SER A 29 -2.92 26.67 -7.88
C SER A 29 -1.61 26.34 -7.16
N ARG A 30 -0.53 27.03 -7.56
CA ARG A 30 0.79 26.97 -6.94
C ARG A 30 0.74 27.31 -5.46
N SER A 31 1.41 26.49 -4.63
CA SER A 31 1.74 26.84 -3.23
C SER A 31 3.25 26.79 -3.05
N SER A 32 3.89 27.96 -3.15
CA SER A 32 5.29 28.15 -2.79
C SER A 32 5.42 28.25 -1.26
N THR A 33 6.06 27.27 -0.63
CA THR A 33 6.38 27.32 0.80
C THR A 33 7.86 27.63 1.01
N THR A 34 8.16 28.92 1.20
CA THR A 34 9.48 29.39 1.64
C THR A 34 9.52 29.36 3.17
N TYR A 35 10.14 28.34 3.77
CA TYR A 35 10.55 28.43 5.17
C TYR A 35 12.05 28.72 5.29
N ARG A 36 12.33 29.88 5.87
CA ARG A 36 13.66 30.22 6.39
C ARG A 36 13.99 29.29 7.56
N SER A 37 15.17 28.70 7.54
CA SER A 37 15.82 28.16 8.74
C SER A 37 17.07 28.99 9.03
N SER A 38 17.00 29.83 10.06
CA SER A 38 18.10 30.70 10.49
C SER A 38 18.37 30.53 11.99
N SER A 39 19.29 29.63 12.32
CA SER A 39 20.00 29.49 13.59
C SER A 39 21.09 28.41 13.38
N GLN A 40 22.33 28.73 13.01
CA GLN A 40 23.33 29.43 13.84
C GLN A 40 23.37 28.95 15.30
N LEU A 41 23.77 27.69 15.50
CA LEU A 41 24.34 27.19 16.76
C LEU A 41 25.50 26.21 16.48
N ARG A 42 26.70 26.77 16.22
CA ARG A 42 27.97 26.10 16.54
C ARG A 42 28.76 27.02 17.46
N GLY A 43 28.53 26.87 18.76
CA GLY A 43 29.40 27.44 19.78
C GLY A 43 30.69 26.63 19.84
N TYR A 44 31.79 27.17 19.30
CA TYR A 44 33.14 26.77 19.67
C TYR A 44 33.87 28.01 20.19
N GLY A 45 34.12 28.00 21.49
CA GLY A 45 34.66 29.10 22.28
C GLY A 45 34.26 28.87 23.75
N SER A 46 35.15 28.80 24.73
CA SER A 46 36.60 29.02 24.68
C SER A 46 37.31 28.26 25.79
N ALA A 47 38.58 27.91 25.58
CA ALA A 47 39.55 27.72 26.67
C ALA A 47 40.89 28.34 26.21
N PRO A 48 41.27 29.52 26.73
CA PRO A 48 42.53 30.16 26.34
C PRO A 48 43.71 29.51 27.05
N THR A 49 44.78 29.23 26.30
CA THR A 49 46.09 28.90 26.86
C THR A 49 46.63 30.12 27.61
N MET A 50 46.71 30.05 28.94
CA MET A 50 47.42 31.03 29.76
C MET A 50 48.44 30.32 30.64
N LEU A 51 49.69 30.79 30.54
CA LEU A 51 50.79 30.35 31.39
C LEU A 51 50.58 30.86 32.83
N PRO A 52 51.32 30.29 33.78
CA PRO A 52 52.04 31.14 34.73
C PRO A 52 53.55 31.11 34.44
N SER A 53 54.07 32.23 33.93
CA SER A 53 55.48 32.58 34.15
C SER A 53 55.59 33.18 35.55
N SER A 54 56.30 32.51 36.47
CA SER A 54 56.73 33.10 37.74
C SER A 54 57.94 32.39 38.35
N TYR A 55 59.12 32.77 37.85
CA TYR A 55 60.33 33.05 38.64
C TYR A 55 60.33 32.59 40.11
N ARG A 56 61.18 31.59 40.43
CA ARG A 56 61.85 31.56 41.74
C ARG A 56 63.30 31.10 41.66
N SER A 57 64.20 32.06 41.79
CA SER A 57 65.63 31.88 42.00
C SER A 57 65.92 31.02 43.24
N LYS A 58 66.89 30.12 43.15
CA LYS A 58 67.76 29.78 44.28
C LYS A 58 69.22 29.74 43.82
N LEU A 59 69.94 30.78 44.21
CA LEU A 59 71.40 30.89 44.11
C LEU A 59 72.10 29.86 45.02
N GLY A 60 73.37 29.62 44.74
CA GLY A 60 74.16 28.59 45.42
C GLY A 60 74.41 28.84 46.91
N ALA A 61 74.50 27.76 47.66
CA ALA A 61 74.99 27.76 49.04
C ALA A 61 76.50 27.48 49.05
N GLY A 62 77.30 28.51 48.79
CA GLY A 62 78.74 28.45 49.03
C GLY A 62 79.02 28.48 50.54
N ARG A 63 79.41 27.35 51.14
CA ARG A 63 79.96 27.31 52.50
C ARG A 63 81.46 27.64 52.44
N SER A 64 81.83 28.90 52.64
CA SER A 64 83.16 29.22 53.16
C SER A 64 83.13 29.10 54.69
N GLY A 65 84.09 28.37 55.26
CA GLY A 65 84.31 28.36 56.70
C GLY A 65 85.20 29.52 57.09
N PHE A 66 84.81 30.28 58.11
CA PHE A 66 85.72 31.20 58.80
C PHE A 66 86.23 30.55 60.07
N SER A 67 87.56 30.47 60.19
CA SER A 67 88.24 30.03 61.40
C SER A 67 88.50 31.23 62.33
N CYS A 68 88.55 30.90 63.61
CA CYS A 68 88.60 31.75 64.79
C CYS A 68 89.98 32.39 65.05
N LEU A 69 90.01 33.71 65.34
CA LEU A 69 90.86 34.43 66.33
C LEU A 69 92.42 34.35 66.25
N PRO A 70 93.20 35.15 67.03
CA PRO A 70 93.04 36.60 67.33
C PRO A 70 94.35 37.42 67.38
N GLU A 71 94.27 38.75 67.15
CA GLU A 71 95.15 39.80 67.73
C GLU A 71 94.66 41.20 67.25
N SER A 72 94.89 42.34 67.90
CA SER A 72 95.04 42.69 69.35
C SER A 72 94.88 44.22 69.53
N ILE A 73 94.56 44.70 70.76
CA ILE A 73 94.53 46.13 71.20
C ILE A 73 93.41 46.96 70.49
N ASP A 74 92.55 47.79 71.10
CA ASP A 74 92.62 48.69 72.29
C ASP A 74 91.26 48.73 73.05
N LEU A 75 91.25 48.99 74.36
CA LEU A 75 90.13 48.68 75.28
C LEU A 75 89.41 49.92 75.87
N SER A 76 89.27 51.01 75.12
CA SER A 76 88.60 52.23 75.63
C SER A 76 87.49 52.84 74.75
N GLN A 77 87.41 52.51 73.45
CA GLN A 77 86.34 53.00 72.56
C GLN A 77 85.21 51.97 72.27
N SER A 78 85.37 50.68 72.57
CA SER A 78 84.39 49.66 72.17
C SER A 78 83.04 49.71 72.92
N THR A 79 82.97 50.28 74.12
CA THR A 79 81.77 50.19 74.99
C THR A 79 80.58 51.00 74.47
N ALA A 80 80.82 52.15 73.84
CA ALA A 80 79.76 52.96 73.23
C ALA A 80 79.14 52.27 72.01
N ILE A 81 79.99 51.87 71.06
CA ILE A 81 79.58 51.20 69.80
C ILE A 81 78.86 49.87 70.10
N THR A 82 79.30 49.14 71.13
CA THR A 82 78.66 47.86 71.52
C THR A 82 77.24 48.05 72.07
N ASN A 83 76.91 49.19 72.67
CA ASN A 83 75.56 49.48 73.17
C ASN A 83 74.62 49.91 72.03
N GLU A 84 75.08 50.76 71.10
CA GLU A 84 74.30 51.10 69.90
C GLU A 84 73.99 49.86 69.05
N LEU A 85 74.98 48.99 68.84
CA LEU A 85 74.80 47.70 68.14
C LEU A 85 73.96 46.68 68.92
N LYS A 86 73.70 46.87 70.22
CA LYS A 86 72.70 46.09 70.96
C LYS A 86 71.30 46.64 70.71
N ILE A 87 71.12 47.96 70.76
CA ILE A 87 69.84 48.63 70.51
C ILE A 87 69.34 48.34 69.08
N ILE A 88 70.23 48.42 68.08
CA ILE A 88 69.92 48.07 66.69
C ILE A 88 69.49 46.60 66.60
N ARG A 89 70.24 45.67 67.19
CA ARG A 89 69.88 44.23 67.18
C ARG A 89 68.58 43.92 67.93
N THR A 90 68.24 44.64 69.00
CA THR A 90 66.95 44.47 69.68
C THR A 90 65.80 44.99 68.82
N ASN A 91 65.98 46.13 68.14
CA ASN A 91 64.98 46.69 67.21
C ASN A 91 64.80 45.78 65.97
N GLU A 92 65.89 45.28 65.37
CA GLU A 92 65.83 44.28 64.30
C GLU A 92 65.14 42.99 64.76
N LYS A 93 65.43 42.51 65.98
CA LYS A 93 64.77 41.33 66.55
C LYS A 93 63.27 41.57 66.77
N GLU A 94 62.88 42.75 67.23
CA GLU A 94 61.47 43.13 67.42
C GLU A 94 60.72 43.27 66.08
N GLN A 95 61.36 43.84 65.06
CA GLN A 95 60.82 43.87 63.70
C GLN A 95 60.69 42.47 63.09
N LEU A 96 61.69 41.60 63.27
CA LEU A 96 61.64 40.21 62.84
C LEU A 96 60.57 39.42 63.61
N GLN A 97 60.36 39.70 64.90
CA GLN A 97 59.30 39.10 65.70
C GLN A 97 57.92 39.56 65.20
N GLY A 98 57.70 40.86 65.00
CA GLY A 98 56.45 41.39 64.44
C GLY A 98 56.17 40.93 63.01
N LEU A 99 57.20 40.63 62.21
CA LEU A 99 57.04 39.94 60.92
C LEU A 99 56.67 38.47 61.11
N ASN A 100 57.27 37.77 62.08
CA ASN A 100 56.98 36.37 62.38
C ASN A 100 55.54 36.20 62.90
N ASP A 101 55.05 37.08 63.78
CA ASP A 101 53.67 37.06 64.28
C ASP A 101 52.65 37.32 63.14
N ARG A 102 53.01 38.15 62.15
CA ARG A 102 52.25 38.32 60.90
C ARG A 102 52.29 37.08 60.01
N PHE A 103 53.39 36.33 60.00
CA PHE A 103 53.46 35.05 59.29
C PHE A 103 52.64 33.96 59.99
N VAL A 104 52.64 33.89 61.32
CA VAL A 104 51.80 32.95 62.10
C VAL A 104 50.32 33.20 61.81
N THR A 105 49.85 34.44 61.94
CA THR A 105 48.46 34.79 61.63
C THR A 105 48.09 34.57 60.14
N PHE A 106 49.04 34.72 59.22
CA PHE A 106 48.82 34.36 57.81
C PHE A 106 48.72 32.83 57.61
N ILE A 107 49.57 32.04 58.27
CA ILE A 107 49.54 30.57 58.23
C ILE A 107 48.23 30.04 58.83
N GLU A 108 47.79 30.57 59.97
CA GLU A 108 46.49 30.26 60.58
C GLU A 108 45.33 30.60 59.63
N LYS A 109 45.39 31.74 58.94
CA LYS A 109 44.38 32.12 57.95
C LYS A 109 44.38 31.18 56.73
N VAL A 110 45.54 30.79 56.23
CA VAL A 110 45.66 29.79 55.15
C VAL A 110 45.11 28.45 55.61
N HIS A 111 45.44 27.98 56.81
CA HIS A 111 44.94 26.70 57.33
C HIS A 111 43.41 26.70 57.51
N ASN A 112 42.84 27.80 58.03
CA ASN A 112 41.39 27.98 58.12
C ASN A 112 40.73 27.96 56.72
N LEU A 113 41.33 28.59 55.71
CA LEU A 113 40.84 28.57 54.33
C LEU A 113 40.98 27.18 53.67
N GLU A 114 42.07 26.45 53.93
CA GLU A 114 42.25 25.07 53.48
C GLU A 114 41.21 24.14 54.13
N GLN A 115 40.91 24.33 55.41
CA GLN A 115 39.88 23.56 56.12
C GLN A 115 38.48 23.88 55.58
N GLN A 116 38.18 25.15 55.32
CA GLN A 116 36.92 25.56 54.68
C GLN A 116 36.78 25.01 53.26
N ASN A 117 37.84 25.06 52.44
CA ASN A 117 37.82 24.46 51.10
C ASN A 117 37.60 22.95 51.16
N LYS A 118 38.24 22.21 52.08
CA LYS A 118 38.00 20.77 52.26
C LYS A 118 36.55 20.44 52.64
N VAL A 119 35.92 21.28 53.46
CA VAL A 119 34.49 21.13 53.80
C VAL A 119 33.60 21.40 52.58
N LEU A 120 33.88 22.46 51.82
CA LEU A 120 33.14 22.77 50.59
C LEU A 120 33.33 21.70 49.50
N GLU A 121 34.53 21.13 49.36
CA GLU A 121 34.80 20.00 48.46
C GLU A 121 34.02 18.74 48.87
N ALA A 122 33.93 18.45 50.17
CA ALA A 122 33.10 17.36 50.70
C ALA A 122 31.60 17.60 50.47
N GLU A 123 31.12 18.84 50.65
CA GLU A 123 29.72 19.21 50.38
C GLU A 123 29.39 19.12 48.88
N VAL A 124 30.25 19.65 48.01
CA VAL A 124 30.08 19.56 46.55
C VAL A 124 30.11 18.12 46.06
N THR A 125 30.96 17.25 46.61
CA THR A 125 30.99 15.83 46.22
C THR A 125 29.73 15.08 46.70
N LEU A 126 29.24 15.34 47.92
CA LEU A 126 27.99 14.76 48.43
C LEU A 126 26.76 15.23 47.62
N LEU A 127 26.69 16.52 47.29
CA LEU A 127 25.62 17.06 46.44
C LEU A 127 25.66 16.45 45.03
N ARG A 128 26.84 16.31 44.42
CA ARG A 128 27.00 15.62 43.13
C ARG A 128 26.55 14.16 43.20
N GLN A 129 26.84 13.45 44.28
CA GLN A 129 26.36 12.07 44.47
C GLN A 129 24.82 12.03 44.56
N ARG A 130 24.19 12.87 45.39
CA ARG A 130 22.72 12.96 45.47
C ARG A 130 22.04 13.37 44.16
N HIS A 131 22.69 14.18 43.33
CA HIS A 131 22.18 14.55 42.00
C HIS A 131 22.54 13.56 40.89
N SER A 132 23.42 12.58 41.16
CA SER A 132 23.75 11.50 40.22
C SER A 132 22.86 10.26 40.35
N GLU A 133 22.11 10.14 41.45
CA GLU A 133 21.04 9.16 41.54
C GLU A 133 19.89 9.58 40.60
N PRO A 134 19.53 8.79 39.57
CA PRO A 134 18.36 9.09 38.76
C PRO A 134 17.14 9.16 39.67
N SER A 135 16.34 10.21 39.50
CA SER A 135 15.15 10.39 40.31
C SER A 135 14.20 9.22 40.06
N ARG A 136 13.82 8.47 41.10
CA ARG A 136 12.83 7.38 41.01
C ARG A 136 11.53 7.78 40.28
N LEU A 137 11.19 9.07 40.29
CA LEU A 137 10.05 9.62 39.54
C LEU A 137 10.28 9.61 38.01
N HIS A 138 11.51 9.85 37.56
CA HIS A 138 11.92 9.73 36.16
C HIS A 138 11.74 8.29 35.68
N ASP A 139 12.26 7.30 36.41
CA ASP A 139 12.15 5.88 36.06
C ASP A 139 10.69 5.42 35.92
N LEU A 140 9.81 5.89 36.82
CA LEU A 140 8.36 5.63 36.77
C LEU A 140 7.71 6.25 35.53
N TYR A 141 8.04 7.51 35.19
CA TYR A 141 7.55 8.13 33.95
C TYR A 141 8.14 7.47 32.69
N GLU A 142 9.40 7.01 32.71
CA GLU A 142 9.97 6.24 31.59
C GLU A 142 9.33 4.86 31.44
N GLN A 143 8.90 4.23 32.53
CA GLN A 143 8.10 3.01 32.47
C GLN A 143 6.73 3.28 31.86
N GLU A 144 5.98 4.26 32.36
CA GLU A 144 4.68 4.67 31.82
C GLU A 144 4.78 5.01 30.32
N ILE A 145 5.81 5.76 29.91
CA ILE A 145 6.05 6.10 28.49
C ILE A 145 6.33 4.85 27.65
N ARG A 146 7.05 3.84 28.18
CA ARG A 146 7.30 2.57 27.48
C ARG A 146 6.02 1.75 27.35
N GLU A 147 5.22 1.66 28.40
CA GLU A 147 3.94 0.93 28.41
C GLU A 147 2.92 1.59 27.46
N LEU A 148 2.82 2.92 27.46
CA LEU A 148 1.99 3.67 26.52
C LEU A 148 2.44 3.50 25.06
N ARG A 149 3.76 3.46 24.79
CA ARG A 149 4.29 3.18 23.44
C ARG A 149 3.95 1.77 22.99
N ALA A 150 4.18 0.76 23.83
CA ALA A 150 3.82 -0.62 23.54
C ALA A 150 2.31 -0.75 23.25
N ARG A 151 1.45 -0.10 24.05
CA ARG A 151 -0.01 -0.15 23.80
C ARG A 151 -0.43 0.59 22.53
N VAL A 152 0.27 1.65 22.13
CA VAL A 152 0.07 2.29 20.81
C VAL A 152 0.48 1.34 19.68
N GLU A 153 1.63 0.68 19.79
CA GLU A 153 2.11 -0.30 18.80
C GLU A 153 1.13 -1.46 18.65
N GLU A 154 0.68 -2.07 19.76
CA GLU A 154 -0.38 -3.09 19.78
C GLU A 154 -1.66 -2.60 19.08
N LEU A 155 -2.17 -1.42 19.44
CA LEU A 155 -3.38 -0.85 18.82
C LEU A 155 -3.18 -0.53 17.32
N THR A 156 -1.97 -0.15 16.89
CA THR A 156 -1.69 0.02 15.46
C THR A 156 -1.66 -1.32 14.72
N HIS A 157 -1.12 -2.37 15.35
CA HIS A 157 -1.13 -3.72 14.79
C HIS A 157 -2.56 -4.28 14.70
N GLU A 158 -3.33 -4.25 15.80
CA GLU A 158 -4.75 -4.61 15.85
C GLU A 158 -5.54 -3.86 14.76
N LYS A 159 -5.35 -2.55 14.63
CA LYS A 159 -5.99 -1.73 13.58
C LYS A 159 -5.59 -2.16 12.17
N SER A 160 -4.31 -2.50 11.94
CA SER A 160 -3.83 -2.96 10.63
C SER A 160 -4.42 -4.31 10.26
N GLN A 161 -4.51 -5.26 11.21
CA GLN A 161 -5.14 -6.56 11.01
C GLN A 161 -6.63 -6.40 10.72
N MET A 162 -7.36 -5.64 11.53
CA MET A 162 -8.78 -5.35 11.29
C MET A 162 -9.03 -4.68 9.92
N HIS A 163 -8.08 -3.87 9.43
CA HIS A 163 -8.18 -3.27 8.11
C HIS A 163 -8.00 -4.31 6.99
N LEU A 164 -7.01 -5.20 7.11
CA LEU A 164 -6.81 -6.33 6.18
C LEU A 164 -8.05 -7.25 6.17
N ASP A 165 -8.58 -7.61 7.34
CA ASP A 165 -9.78 -8.44 7.46
C ASP A 165 -10.99 -7.75 6.79
N CYS A 166 -11.16 -6.43 6.97
CA CYS A 166 -12.21 -5.67 6.29
C CYS A 166 -12.04 -5.65 4.76
N VAL A 167 -10.81 -5.55 4.25
CA VAL A 167 -10.54 -5.64 2.81
C VAL A 167 -10.86 -7.04 2.28
N GLN A 168 -10.38 -8.10 2.95
CA GLN A 168 -10.67 -9.48 2.60
C GLN A 168 -12.18 -9.77 2.60
N MET A 169 -12.90 -9.38 3.65
CA MET A 169 -14.36 -9.54 3.74
C MET A 169 -15.10 -8.75 2.66
N LYS A 170 -14.62 -7.56 2.29
CA LYS A 170 -15.19 -6.79 1.18
C LYS A 170 -14.98 -7.52 -0.16
N GLU A 171 -13.78 -8.02 -0.44
CA GLU A 171 -13.52 -8.76 -1.66
C GLU A 171 -14.32 -10.07 -1.73
N THR A 172 -14.48 -10.82 -0.64
CA THR A 172 -15.32 -12.03 -0.64
C THR A 172 -16.79 -11.69 -0.88
N LEU A 173 -17.28 -10.59 -0.30
CA LEU A 173 -18.63 -10.07 -0.53
C LEU A 173 -18.83 -9.64 -2.00
N ASP A 174 -17.85 -8.96 -2.61
CA ASP A 174 -17.93 -8.55 -4.01
C ASP A 174 -17.85 -9.77 -4.96
N ARG A 175 -16.99 -10.78 -4.68
CA ARG A 175 -16.98 -12.08 -5.39
C ARG A 175 -18.30 -12.86 -5.26
N VAL A 176 -19.00 -12.75 -4.14
CA VAL A 176 -20.31 -13.39 -3.94
C VAL A 176 -21.42 -12.63 -4.69
N LYS A 177 -21.35 -11.30 -4.78
CA LYS A 177 -22.26 -10.52 -5.63
C LYS A 177 -22.10 -10.86 -7.11
N GLU A 178 -20.86 -10.93 -7.60
CA GLU A 178 -20.57 -11.28 -9.00
C GLU A 178 -21.19 -12.63 -9.36
N LYS A 179 -20.97 -13.66 -8.53
CA LYS A 179 -21.61 -14.98 -8.67
C LYS A 179 -23.14 -14.92 -8.61
N LEU A 180 -23.70 -14.09 -7.74
CA LEU A 180 -25.16 -13.90 -7.68
C LEU A 180 -25.69 -13.26 -8.97
N GLU A 181 -24.98 -12.28 -9.53
CA GLU A 181 -25.34 -11.66 -10.81
C GLU A 181 -25.23 -12.65 -11.97
N GLU A 182 -24.19 -13.48 -12.02
CA GLU A 182 -24.04 -14.60 -12.98
C GLU A 182 -25.21 -15.60 -12.89
N GLU A 183 -25.50 -16.11 -11.69
CA GLU A 183 -26.64 -17.02 -11.44
C GLU A 183 -27.99 -16.38 -11.81
N THR A 184 -28.19 -15.08 -11.56
CA THR A 184 -29.42 -14.41 -11.98
C THR A 184 -29.55 -14.31 -13.50
N LYS A 185 -28.46 -14.08 -14.24
CA LYS A 185 -28.44 -14.09 -15.71
C LYS A 185 -28.73 -15.48 -16.26
N LEU A 186 -28.06 -16.51 -15.74
CA LEU A 186 -28.30 -17.91 -16.12
C LEU A 186 -29.75 -18.35 -15.84
N ARG A 187 -30.33 -17.93 -14.71
CA ARG A 187 -31.76 -18.15 -14.40
C ARG A 187 -32.67 -17.44 -15.40
N GLU A 188 -32.36 -16.20 -15.79
CA GLU A 188 -33.15 -15.46 -16.78
C GLU A 188 -33.07 -16.06 -18.19
N GLU A 189 -31.91 -16.55 -18.60
CA GLU A 189 -31.71 -17.32 -19.84
C GLU A 189 -32.48 -18.65 -19.82
N ALA A 190 -32.43 -19.39 -18.71
CA ALA A 190 -33.20 -20.61 -18.50
C ALA A 190 -34.72 -20.35 -18.50
N GLU A 191 -35.19 -19.25 -17.90
CA GLU A 191 -36.59 -18.83 -17.96
C GLU A 191 -36.99 -18.34 -19.36
N GLY A 192 -36.08 -17.73 -20.10
CA GLY A 192 -36.28 -17.33 -21.50
C GLY A 192 -36.48 -18.54 -22.41
N THR A 193 -35.58 -19.52 -22.32
CA THR A 193 -35.68 -20.79 -23.07
C THR A 193 -36.92 -21.60 -22.68
N LEU A 194 -37.26 -21.69 -21.38
CA LEU A 194 -38.50 -22.33 -20.92
C LEU A 194 -39.77 -21.63 -21.47
N LYS A 195 -39.78 -20.29 -21.55
CA LYS A 195 -40.86 -19.53 -22.19
C LYS A 195 -40.93 -19.78 -23.70
N GLY A 196 -39.79 -20.02 -24.36
CA GLY A 196 -39.70 -20.49 -25.74
C GLY A 196 -40.38 -21.84 -25.90
N TYR A 197 -39.91 -22.87 -25.19
CA TYR A 197 -40.47 -24.22 -25.27
C TYR A 197 -41.96 -24.30 -24.93
N ARG A 198 -42.48 -23.43 -24.04
CA ARG A 198 -43.93 -23.33 -23.79
C ARG A 198 -44.69 -22.87 -25.04
N LYS A 199 -44.21 -21.84 -25.75
CA LYS A 199 -44.79 -21.40 -27.02
C LYS A 199 -44.70 -22.49 -28.08
N ASP A 200 -43.55 -23.15 -28.20
CA ASP A 200 -43.37 -24.25 -29.16
C ASP A 200 -44.38 -25.40 -28.91
N VAL A 201 -44.65 -25.71 -27.64
CA VAL A 201 -45.69 -26.66 -27.24
C VAL A 201 -47.09 -26.13 -27.58
N ASP A 202 -47.41 -24.88 -27.25
CA ASP A 202 -48.71 -24.27 -27.57
C ASP A 202 -48.96 -24.28 -29.10
N ASP A 203 -48.00 -23.82 -29.90
CA ASP A 203 -48.05 -23.80 -31.38
C ASP A 203 -48.15 -25.22 -31.97
N ALA A 204 -47.45 -26.20 -31.39
CA ALA A 204 -47.59 -27.61 -31.76
C ALA A 204 -48.99 -28.17 -31.42
N THR A 205 -49.57 -27.79 -30.28
CA THR A 205 -50.95 -28.21 -29.94
C THR A 205 -52.00 -27.57 -30.83
N LEU A 206 -51.84 -26.29 -31.21
CA LEU A 206 -52.70 -25.63 -32.20
C LEU A 206 -52.60 -26.32 -33.56
N SER A 207 -51.37 -26.61 -34.02
CA SER A 207 -51.13 -27.35 -35.26
C SER A 207 -51.77 -28.74 -35.23
N ARG A 208 -51.71 -29.44 -34.09
CA ARG A 208 -52.37 -30.74 -33.88
C ARG A 208 -53.90 -30.62 -33.97
N LEU A 209 -54.50 -29.65 -33.28
CA LEU A 209 -55.94 -29.38 -33.28
C LEU A 209 -56.46 -28.99 -34.67
N GLU A 210 -55.67 -28.25 -35.47
CA GLU A 210 -56.01 -27.96 -36.86
C GLU A 210 -56.00 -29.21 -37.74
N LEU A 211 -55.03 -30.10 -37.55
CA LEU A 211 -54.97 -31.37 -38.28
C LEU A 211 -56.11 -32.32 -37.87
N GLU A 212 -56.43 -32.37 -36.57
CA GLU A 212 -57.59 -33.12 -36.04
C GLU A 212 -58.90 -32.64 -36.71
N LYS A 213 -59.15 -31.33 -36.76
CA LYS A 213 -60.32 -30.75 -37.46
C LYS A 213 -60.33 -31.04 -38.96
N LYS A 214 -59.16 -31.01 -39.63
CA LYS A 214 -59.05 -31.38 -41.06
C LYS A 214 -59.43 -32.84 -41.26
N VAL A 215 -58.96 -33.75 -40.40
CA VAL A 215 -59.34 -35.17 -40.42
C VAL A 215 -60.84 -35.35 -40.20
N GLU A 216 -61.44 -34.68 -39.20
CA GLU A 216 -62.89 -34.69 -38.97
C GLU A 216 -63.67 -34.23 -40.20
N SER A 217 -63.30 -33.08 -40.80
CA SER A 217 -63.98 -32.56 -41.99
C SER A 217 -63.88 -33.47 -43.22
N LEU A 218 -62.75 -34.17 -43.40
CA LEU A 218 -62.58 -35.14 -44.49
C LEU A 218 -63.37 -36.43 -44.24
N LEU A 219 -63.53 -36.84 -42.97
CA LEU A 219 -64.39 -37.98 -42.62
C LEU A 219 -65.87 -37.66 -42.87
N ASP A 220 -66.31 -36.44 -42.54
CA ASP A 220 -67.66 -35.94 -42.86
C ASP A 220 -67.89 -35.85 -44.37
N GLU A 221 -66.92 -35.37 -45.14
CA GLU A 221 -66.99 -35.33 -46.61
C GLU A 221 -67.06 -36.73 -47.22
N ILE A 222 -66.25 -37.69 -46.73
CA ILE A 222 -66.34 -39.10 -47.13
C ILE A 222 -67.72 -39.70 -46.78
N ALA A 223 -68.27 -39.38 -45.61
CA ALA A 223 -69.59 -39.85 -45.20
C ALA A 223 -70.71 -39.24 -46.05
N PHE A 224 -70.60 -37.97 -46.44
CA PHE A 224 -71.50 -37.30 -47.37
C PHE A 224 -71.45 -37.93 -48.76
N LEU A 225 -70.26 -38.08 -49.35
CA LEU A 225 -70.07 -38.70 -50.67
C LEU A 225 -70.60 -40.14 -50.72
N ARG A 226 -70.42 -40.92 -49.63
CA ARG A 226 -71.01 -42.27 -49.53
C ARG A 226 -72.53 -42.26 -49.57
N LYS A 227 -73.18 -41.33 -48.86
CA LYS A 227 -74.65 -41.18 -48.90
C LYS A 227 -75.13 -40.75 -50.28
N VAL A 228 -74.48 -39.75 -50.90
CA VAL A 228 -74.82 -39.29 -52.25
C VAL A 228 -74.71 -40.44 -53.25
N HIS A 229 -73.63 -41.23 -53.22
CA HIS A 229 -73.51 -42.38 -54.13
C HIS A 229 -74.54 -43.49 -53.83
N GLU A 230 -74.93 -43.69 -52.58
CA GLU A 230 -75.99 -44.65 -52.23
C GLU A 230 -77.38 -44.17 -52.71
N GLU A 231 -77.65 -42.86 -52.65
CA GLU A 231 -78.84 -42.21 -53.22
C GLU A 231 -78.83 -42.26 -54.76
N GLU A 232 -77.71 -41.92 -55.42
CA GLU A 232 -77.52 -42.02 -56.87
C GLU A 232 -77.72 -43.46 -57.38
N LEU A 233 -77.23 -44.46 -56.65
CA LEU A 233 -77.43 -45.87 -56.98
C LEU A 233 -78.90 -46.28 -56.82
N GLN A 234 -79.60 -45.80 -55.79
CA GLN A 234 -81.04 -46.00 -55.62
C GLN A 234 -81.85 -45.32 -56.73
N GLU A 235 -81.50 -44.09 -57.11
CA GLU A 235 -82.13 -43.37 -58.23
C GLU A 235 -81.86 -44.05 -59.58
N LEU A 236 -80.63 -44.51 -59.84
CA LEU A 236 -80.29 -45.27 -61.04
C LEU A 236 -81.04 -46.61 -61.08
N GLN A 237 -81.17 -47.31 -59.96
CA GLN A 237 -81.93 -48.55 -59.88
C GLN A 237 -83.44 -48.30 -60.09
N ALA A 238 -84.00 -47.25 -59.48
CA ALA A 238 -85.38 -46.83 -59.71
C ALA A 238 -85.60 -46.36 -61.15
N SER A 239 -84.64 -45.67 -61.76
CA SER A 239 -84.65 -45.21 -63.15
C SER A 239 -84.52 -46.38 -64.13
N LEU A 240 -83.75 -47.42 -63.81
CA LEU A 240 -83.69 -48.67 -64.59
C LEU A 240 -85.01 -49.44 -64.53
N GLN A 241 -85.65 -49.54 -63.37
CA GLN A 241 -86.99 -50.13 -63.26
C GLN A 241 -88.05 -49.27 -63.96
N ALA A 242 -88.00 -47.95 -63.80
CA ALA A 242 -88.90 -47.02 -64.47
C ALA A 242 -88.68 -47.01 -65.99
N SER A 243 -87.45 -47.17 -66.49
CA SER A 243 -87.15 -47.24 -67.93
C SER A 243 -87.47 -48.60 -68.54
N GLN A 244 -87.36 -49.72 -67.81
CA GLN A 244 -87.99 -50.98 -68.21
C GLN A 244 -89.51 -50.84 -68.42
N ILE A 245 -90.17 -49.91 -67.72
CA ILE A 245 -91.60 -49.60 -67.87
C ILE A 245 -91.85 -48.50 -68.92
N LYS A 246 -90.94 -47.52 -69.06
CA LYS A 246 -91.09 -46.31 -69.89
C LYS A 246 -90.57 -46.46 -71.32
N LEU A 247 -89.76 -47.49 -71.62
CA LEU A 247 -89.36 -47.83 -72.99
C LEU A 247 -90.56 -48.23 -73.89
N ILE A 248 -91.74 -48.47 -73.29
CA ILE A 248 -92.97 -48.82 -74.01
C ILE A 248 -93.67 -47.57 -74.60
N TYR A 249 -93.46 -46.38 -74.03
CA TYR A 249 -94.14 -45.15 -74.47
C TYR A 249 -93.29 -43.88 -74.29
N MET A 250 -92.66 -43.41 -75.38
CA MET A 250 -92.64 -41.99 -75.79
C MET A 250 -91.93 -41.82 -77.14
N ASP A 251 -92.72 -41.70 -78.22
CA ASP A 251 -92.29 -41.02 -79.45
C ASP A 251 -92.40 -39.51 -79.22
N VAL A 252 -91.31 -38.77 -79.41
CA VAL A 252 -91.28 -37.31 -79.17
C VAL A 252 -91.01 -36.60 -80.49
N SER A 253 -92.09 -36.03 -81.02
CA SER A 253 -92.10 -35.15 -82.18
C SER A 253 -91.06 -34.03 -82.05
N LYS A 254 -90.25 -33.88 -83.10
CA LYS A 254 -89.14 -32.92 -83.19
C LYS A 254 -89.60 -31.48 -82.88
N PRO A 255 -89.06 -30.81 -81.82
CA PRO A 255 -89.12 -29.36 -81.74
C PRO A 255 -88.25 -28.75 -82.84
N ASP A 256 -88.37 -27.43 -83.09
CA ASP A 256 -87.54 -26.74 -84.08
C ASP A 256 -86.06 -26.74 -83.69
N LEU A 257 -85.37 -27.76 -84.20
CA LEU A 257 -83.98 -28.05 -83.96
C LEU A 257 -83.06 -26.88 -84.36
N ALA A 258 -83.47 -26.05 -85.32
CA ALA A 258 -82.65 -24.94 -85.81
C ALA A 258 -82.63 -23.73 -84.87
N VAL A 259 -83.63 -23.55 -84.00
CA VAL A 259 -83.60 -22.54 -82.92
C VAL A 259 -82.83 -23.09 -81.71
N ALA A 260 -83.18 -24.29 -81.26
CA ALA A 260 -82.52 -24.92 -80.10
C ALA A 260 -81.00 -25.10 -80.32
N LEU A 261 -80.57 -25.55 -81.51
CA LEU A 261 -79.14 -25.64 -81.83
C LEU A 261 -78.44 -24.28 -81.89
N ARG A 262 -79.13 -23.19 -82.25
CA ARG A 262 -78.55 -21.83 -82.22
C ARG A 262 -78.36 -21.33 -80.80
N ASP A 263 -79.36 -21.51 -79.93
CA ASP A 263 -79.25 -21.12 -78.52
C ASP A 263 -78.19 -21.95 -77.78
N ILE A 264 -78.15 -23.28 -78.01
CA ILE A 264 -77.09 -24.14 -77.49
C ILE A 264 -75.72 -23.66 -77.97
N ARG A 265 -75.57 -23.32 -79.25
CA ARG A 265 -74.29 -22.82 -79.80
C ARG A 265 -73.89 -21.48 -79.19
N ALA A 266 -74.82 -20.55 -79.02
CA ALA A 266 -74.58 -19.26 -78.37
C ALA A 266 -74.22 -19.42 -76.87
N GLN A 267 -74.86 -20.35 -76.17
CA GLN A 267 -74.48 -20.70 -74.79
C GLN A 267 -73.09 -21.34 -74.72
N TYR A 268 -72.74 -22.23 -75.67
CA TYR A 268 -71.40 -22.81 -75.74
C TYR A 268 -70.32 -21.77 -76.10
N GLU A 269 -70.59 -20.83 -77.01
CA GLU A 269 -69.67 -19.71 -77.29
C GLU A 269 -69.48 -18.81 -76.06
N THR A 270 -70.56 -18.49 -75.35
CA THR A 270 -70.50 -17.70 -74.11
C THR A 270 -69.76 -18.44 -73.00
N LEU A 271 -70.02 -19.73 -72.81
CA LEU A 271 -69.35 -20.57 -71.81
C LEU A 271 -67.87 -20.76 -72.13
N SER A 272 -67.54 -20.97 -73.41
CA SER A 272 -66.16 -21.07 -73.91
C SER A 272 -65.39 -19.76 -73.70
N SER A 273 -65.99 -18.63 -74.07
CA SER A 273 -65.42 -17.30 -73.84
C SER A 273 -65.21 -17.00 -72.35
N ARG A 274 -66.17 -17.36 -71.48
CA ARG A 274 -66.03 -17.21 -70.03
C ARG A 274 -64.95 -18.13 -69.46
N ASN A 275 -64.84 -19.36 -69.93
CA ASN A 275 -63.81 -20.32 -69.51
C ASN A 275 -62.41 -19.83 -69.92
N GLN A 276 -62.25 -19.34 -71.16
CA GLN A 276 -61.04 -18.69 -71.66
C GLN A 276 -60.61 -17.52 -70.76
N GLN A 277 -61.53 -16.60 -70.44
CA GLN A 277 -61.26 -15.46 -69.55
C GLN A 277 -60.91 -15.91 -68.13
N GLN A 278 -61.65 -16.86 -67.56
CA GLN A 278 -61.38 -17.40 -66.22
C GLN A 278 -60.01 -18.10 -66.14
N ALA A 279 -59.61 -18.82 -67.20
CA ALA A 279 -58.27 -19.40 -67.30
C ALA A 279 -57.18 -18.31 -67.38
N GLU A 280 -57.36 -17.28 -68.22
CA GLU A 280 -56.41 -16.16 -68.33
C GLU A 280 -56.27 -15.35 -67.03
N GLU A 281 -57.36 -15.09 -66.32
CA GLU A 281 -57.36 -14.44 -65.01
C GLU A 281 -56.70 -15.32 -63.93
N TRP A 282 -56.99 -16.62 -63.93
CA TRP A 282 -56.35 -17.58 -63.02
C TRP A 282 -54.85 -17.67 -63.26
N TYR A 283 -54.41 -17.77 -64.53
CA TYR A 283 -52.99 -17.75 -64.88
C TYR A 283 -52.34 -16.41 -64.48
N ARG A 284 -52.95 -15.26 -64.79
CA ARG A 284 -52.43 -13.95 -64.34
C ARG A 284 -52.27 -13.88 -62.83
N SER A 285 -53.27 -14.33 -62.07
CA SER A 285 -53.24 -14.37 -60.60
C SER A 285 -52.11 -15.28 -60.09
N LYS A 286 -51.94 -16.47 -60.67
CA LYS A 286 -50.85 -17.38 -60.33
C LYS A 286 -49.47 -16.82 -60.67
N PHE A 287 -49.29 -16.24 -61.86
CA PHE A 287 -48.03 -15.57 -62.23
C PHE A 287 -47.71 -14.39 -61.31
N ALA A 288 -48.70 -13.56 -60.97
CA ALA A 288 -48.52 -12.46 -60.02
C ALA A 288 -48.10 -12.99 -58.64
N SER A 289 -48.80 -14.00 -58.11
CA SER A 289 -48.50 -14.61 -56.81
C SER A 289 -47.09 -15.23 -56.77
N VAL A 290 -46.67 -15.96 -57.81
CA VAL A 290 -45.31 -16.54 -57.89
C VAL A 290 -44.25 -15.45 -58.02
N THR A 291 -44.50 -14.40 -58.81
CA THR A 291 -43.56 -13.27 -58.97
C THR A 291 -43.40 -12.50 -57.67
N GLU A 292 -44.49 -12.27 -56.94
CA GLU A 292 -44.49 -11.57 -55.65
C GLU A 292 -43.82 -12.42 -54.56
N ALA A 293 -44.02 -13.74 -54.54
CA ALA A 293 -43.30 -14.65 -53.66
C ALA A 293 -41.79 -14.70 -53.96
N ALA A 294 -41.41 -14.68 -55.25
CA ALA A 294 -40.00 -14.61 -55.66
C ALA A 294 -39.35 -13.28 -55.26
N ALA A 295 -40.07 -12.15 -55.37
CA ALA A 295 -39.61 -10.85 -54.92
C ALA A 295 -39.38 -10.83 -53.39
N ARG A 296 -40.37 -11.28 -52.59
CA ARG A 296 -40.22 -11.41 -51.14
C ARG A 296 -39.03 -12.28 -50.74
N ASN A 297 -38.84 -13.42 -51.39
CA ASN A 297 -37.70 -14.30 -51.13
C ASN A 297 -36.36 -13.61 -51.48
N SER A 298 -36.31 -12.86 -52.59
CA SER A 298 -35.14 -12.06 -52.95
C SER A 298 -34.79 -11.01 -51.87
N ASP A 299 -35.80 -10.35 -51.30
CA ASP A 299 -35.59 -9.32 -50.27
C ASP A 299 -35.18 -9.92 -48.93
N VAL A 300 -35.75 -11.06 -48.51
CA VAL A 300 -35.28 -11.83 -47.34
C VAL A 300 -33.83 -12.28 -47.51
N VAL A 301 -33.43 -12.71 -48.71
CA VAL A 301 -32.03 -13.06 -49.04
C VAL A 301 -31.09 -11.85 -49.04
N LYS A 302 -31.58 -10.62 -49.30
CA LYS A 302 -30.78 -9.40 -49.13
C LYS A 302 -30.62 -9.05 -47.65
N GLN A 303 -31.72 -9.00 -46.90
CA GLN A 303 -31.71 -8.67 -45.48
C GLN A 303 -30.80 -9.62 -44.68
N THR A 304 -30.92 -10.93 -44.88
CA THR A 304 -30.06 -11.92 -44.21
C THR A 304 -28.57 -11.80 -44.60
N LYS A 305 -28.25 -11.31 -45.80
CA LYS A 305 -26.86 -10.99 -46.19
C LYS A 305 -26.35 -9.72 -45.54
N GLU A 306 -27.20 -8.70 -45.39
CA GLU A 306 -26.89 -7.47 -44.68
C GLU A 306 -26.61 -7.78 -43.21
N GLU A 307 -27.51 -8.49 -42.53
CA GLU A 307 -27.34 -8.99 -41.16
C GLU A 307 -26.03 -9.80 -41.00
N LEU A 308 -25.75 -10.75 -41.90
CA LEU A 308 -24.50 -11.51 -41.90
C LEU A 308 -23.25 -10.62 -42.06
N SER A 309 -23.34 -9.56 -42.86
CA SER A 309 -22.25 -8.58 -43.02
C SER A 309 -22.05 -7.73 -41.77
N GLU A 310 -23.12 -7.38 -41.05
CA GLU A 310 -23.05 -6.68 -39.78
C GLU A 310 -22.46 -7.55 -38.68
N TYR A 311 -22.90 -8.81 -38.55
CA TYR A 311 -22.31 -9.76 -37.61
C TYR A 311 -20.81 -9.97 -37.89
N ARG A 312 -20.42 -10.08 -39.16
CA ARG A 312 -19.00 -10.18 -39.55
C ARG A 312 -18.20 -8.94 -39.12
N ARG A 313 -18.76 -7.74 -39.28
CA ARG A 313 -18.14 -6.48 -38.83
C ARG A 313 -18.05 -6.41 -37.30
N GLN A 314 -19.09 -6.86 -36.58
CA GLN A 314 -19.09 -6.92 -35.12
C GLN A 314 -18.01 -7.88 -34.60
N VAL A 315 -17.90 -9.08 -35.18
CA VAL A 315 -16.84 -10.05 -34.84
C VAL A 315 -15.46 -9.43 -35.05
N GLN A 316 -15.20 -8.80 -36.19
CA GLN A 316 -13.93 -8.11 -36.45
C GLN A 316 -13.62 -7.01 -35.43
N ALA A 317 -14.62 -6.16 -35.10
CA ALA A 317 -14.45 -5.11 -34.10
C ALA A 317 -14.12 -5.68 -32.71
N ARG A 318 -14.79 -6.76 -32.29
CA ARG A 318 -14.51 -7.45 -31.02
C ARG A 318 -13.15 -8.16 -31.00
N THR A 319 -12.71 -8.74 -32.12
CA THR A 319 -11.36 -9.31 -32.24
C THR A 319 -10.30 -8.23 -32.03
N LEU A 320 -10.44 -7.06 -32.67
CA LEU A 320 -9.52 -5.94 -32.51
C LEU A 320 -9.53 -5.36 -31.09
N GLU A 321 -10.70 -5.30 -30.44
CA GLU A 321 -10.84 -4.90 -29.02
C GLU A 321 -10.08 -5.88 -28.10
N VAL A 322 -10.22 -7.19 -28.32
CA VAL A 322 -9.48 -8.23 -27.56
C VAL A 322 -7.97 -8.16 -27.82
N GLU A 323 -7.53 -7.94 -29.05
CA GLU A 323 -6.11 -7.76 -29.39
C GLU A 323 -5.52 -6.50 -28.75
N ALA A 324 -6.25 -5.39 -28.75
CA ALA A 324 -5.82 -4.15 -28.09
C ALA A 324 -5.72 -4.30 -26.56
N LEU A 325 -6.71 -4.97 -25.94
CA LEU A 325 -6.69 -5.24 -24.49
C LEU A 325 -5.56 -6.21 -24.10
N ARG A 326 -5.26 -7.23 -24.92
CA ARG A 326 -4.10 -8.10 -24.73
C ARG A 326 -2.79 -7.31 -24.80
N GLY A 327 -2.61 -6.49 -25.83
CA GLY A 327 -1.43 -5.63 -25.95
C GLY A 327 -1.27 -4.64 -24.79
N HIS A 328 -2.39 -4.16 -24.21
CA HIS A 328 -2.36 -3.32 -23.02
C HIS A 328 -1.97 -4.10 -21.75
N ASN A 329 -2.52 -5.29 -21.53
CA ASN A 329 -2.11 -6.16 -20.42
C ASN A 329 -0.63 -6.51 -20.48
N GLU A 330 -0.13 -6.96 -21.64
CA GLU A 330 1.30 -7.23 -21.82
C GLU A 330 2.16 -5.98 -21.56
N ALA A 331 1.67 -4.77 -21.87
CA ALA A 331 2.40 -3.54 -21.58
C ALA A 331 2.45 -3.24 -20.08
N LEU A 332 1.37 -3.49 -19.35
CA LEU A 332 1.32 -3.37 -17.89
C LEU A 332 2.17 -4.44 -17.20
N GLU A 333 2.17 -5.68 -17.70
CA GLU A 333 3.03 -6.77 -17.20
C GLU A 333 4.52 -6.44 -17.38
N ARG A 334 4.92 -5.91 -18.55
CA ARG A 334 6.30 -5.42 -18.75
C ARG A 334 6.65 -4.27 -17.81
N GLN A 335 5.74 -3.31 -17.62
CA GLN A 335 5.96 -2.21 -16.67
C GLN A 335 6.07 -2.69 -15.22
N LEU A 336 5.30 -3.71 -14.82
CA LEU A 336 5.41 -4.35 -13.51
C LEU A 336 6.78 -4.99 -13.34
N ALA A 337 7.20 -5.84 -14.29
CA ALA A 337 8.52 -6.48 -14.26
C ALA A 337 9.66 -5.46 -14.22
N GLU A 338 9.60 -4.39 -15.03
CA GLU A 338 10.58 -3.29 -14.99
C GLU A 338 10.60 -2.55 -13.63
N MET A 339 9.46 -2.42 -12.95
CA MET A 339 9.38 -1.84 -11.59
C MET A 339 9.97 -2.80 -10.55
N GLU A 340 9.66 -4.10 -10.64
CA GLU A 340 10.17 -5.15 -9.75
C GLU A 340 11.69 -5.30 -9.90
N ASP A 341 12.22 -5.36 -11.12
CA ASP A 341 13.66 -5.40 -11.40
C ASP A 341 14.37 -4.18 -10.81
N ARG A 342 13.84 -2.96 -11.02
CA ARG A 342 14.41 -1.73 -10.46
C ARG A 342 14.41 -1.72 -8.93
N HIS A 343 13.29 -2.08 -8.29
CA HIS A 343 13.25 -2.18 -6.83
C HIS A 343 14.17 -3.29 -6.30
N SER A 344 14.34 -4.41 -7.02
CA SER A 344 15.28 -5.46 -6.64
C SER A 344 16.74 -4.99 -6.69
N GLY A 345 17.07 -4.15 -7.68
CA GLY A 345 18.36 -3.47 -7.78
C GLY A 345 18.59 -2.49 -6.62
N GLU A 346 17.62 -1.62 -6.33
CA GLU A 346 17.68 -0.69 -5.19
C GLU A 346 17.83 -1.42 -3.85
N ILE A 347 17.13 -2.56 -3.66
CA ILE A 347 17.29 -3.41 -2.47
C ILE A 347 18.70 -4.02 -2.41
N GLY A 348 19.26 -4.46 -3.54
CA GLY A 348 20.64 -4.95 -3.63
C GLY A 348 21.67 -3.87 -3.27
N GLU A 349 21.54 -2.68 -3.84
CA GLU A 349 22.41 -1.53 -3.51
C GLU A 349 22.33 -1.18 -2.01
N LEU A 350 21.12 -1.15 -1.43
CA LEU A 350 20.95 -0.92 0.00
C LEU A 350 21.58 -2.04 0.85
N GLN A 351 21.42 -3.31 0.48
CA GLN A 351 22.09 -4.43 1.16
C GLN A 351 23.62 -4.32 1.08
N ASP A 352 24.17 -3.91 -0.05
CA ASP A 352 25.61 -3.69 -0.19
C ASP A 352 26.09 -2.52 0.69
N THR A 353 25.34 -1.42 0.78
CA THR A 353 25.70 -0.32 1.71
C THR A 353 25.65 -0.75 3.17
N ILE A 354 24.68 -1.60 3.55
CA ILE A 354 24.60 -2.19 4.91
C ILE A 354 25.85 -3.05 5.17
N GLN A 355 26.22 -3.94 4.25
CA GLN A 355 27.42 -4.77 4.38
C GLN A 355 28.72 -3.93 4.47
N GLN A 356 28.83 -2.83 3.72
CA GLN A 356 29.94 -1.89 3.80
C GLN A 356 30.01 -1.18 5.16
N LEU A 357 28.87 -0.76 5.71
CA LEU A 357 28.80 -0.15 7.04
C LEU A 357 29.10 -1.16 8.17
N GLU A 358 28.60 -2.40 8.06
CA GLU A 358 28.91 -3.47 9.02
C GLU A 358 30.39 -3.87 9.00
N THR A 359 31.01 -3.95 7.82
CA THR A 359 32.44 -4.25 7.70
C THR A 359 33.28 -3.11 8.29
N ALA A 360 32.94 -1.85 8.03
CA ALA A 360 33.57 -0.70 8.67
C ALA A 360 33.40 -0.69 10.20
N LEU A 361 32.22 -1.04 10.71
CA LEU A 361 31.96 -1.18 12.14
C LEU A 361 32.77 -2.32 12.78
N ARG A 362 32.87 -3.47 12.10
CA ARG A 362 33.71 -4.60 12.54
C ARG A 362 35.19 -4.23 12.56
N ASN A 363 35.68 -3.52 11.54
CA ASN A 363 37.07 -3.06 11.46
C ASN A 363 37.40 -2.08 12.60
N THR A 364 36.61 -1.03 12.78
CA THR A 364 36.81 -0.04 13.86
C THR A 364 36.70 -0.64 15.26
N LYS A 365 35.79 -1.60 15.47
CA LYS A 365 35.73 -2.40 16.72
C LYS A 365 37.03 -3.22 16.93
N GLY A 366 37.55 -3.82 15.87
CA GLY A 366 38.82 -4.55 15.89
C GLY A 366 40.04 -3.67 16.20
N GLU A 367 40.10 -2.47 15.61
CA GLU A 367 41.11 -1.44 15.88
C GLU A 367 41.05 -0.97 17.34
N MET A 368 39.86 -0.67 17.86
CA MET A 368 39.63 -0.34 19.27
C MET A 368 40.15 -1.46 20.20
N SER A 369 39.81 -2.71 19.91
CA SER A 369 40.32 -3.89 20.64
C SER A 369 41.82 -4.14 20.47
N ARG A 370 42.47 -3.57 19.44
CA ARG A 370 43.93 -3.58 19.28
C ARG A 370 44.56 -2.52 20.18
N HIS A 371 44.07 -1.28 20.13
CA HIS A 371 44.56 -0.19 20.96
C HIS A 371 44.42 -0.48 22.46
N LEU A 372 43.31 -1.07 22.90
CA LEU A 372 43.15 -1.48 24.31
C LEU A 372 44.23 -2.47 24.77
N ARG A 373 44.66 -3.40 23.90
CA ARG A 373 45.78 -4.30 24.20
C ARG A 373 47.12 -3.56 24.23
N GLU A 374 47.38 -2.71 23.24
CA GLU A 374 48.60 -1.87 23.20
C GLU A 374 48.73 -0.97 24.44
N TYR A 375 47.62 -0.40 24.94
CA TYR A 375 47.58 0.36 26.19
C TYR A 375 47.86 -0.51 27.42
N GLN A 376 47.30 -1.73 27.48
CA GLN A 376 47.57 -2.66 28.57
C GLN A 376 49.05 -3.11 28.58
N ASP A 377 49.63 -3.40 27.43
CA ASP A 377 51.04 -3.77 27.30
C ASP A 377 51.97 -2.62 27.71
N LEU A 378 51.65 -1.38 27.30
CA LEU A 378 52.40 -0.20 27.74
C LEU A 378 52.25 0.05 29.25
N LEU A 379 51.08 -0.19 29.83
CA LEU A 379 50.86 -0.13 31.27
C LEU A 379 51.69 -1.18 32.02
N ASN A 380 51.76 -2.40 31.51
CA ASN A 380 52.58 -3.48 32.06
C ASN A 380 54.08 -3.09 32.06
N VAL A 381 54.59 -2.54 30.95
CA VAL A 381 55.96 -2.01 30.85
C VAL A 381 56.18 -0.86 31.85
N LYS A 382 55.24 0.07 31.97
CA LYS A 382 55.32 1.18 32.94
C LYS A 382 55.39 0.67 34.38
N MET A 383 54.60 -0.35 34.73
CA MET A 383 54.64 -0.97 36.06
C MET A 383 55.99 -1.66 36.34
N ALA A 384 56.57 -2.35 35.34
CA ALA A 384 57.92 -2.92 35.48
C ALA A 384 58.98 -1.84 35.74
N LEU A 385 58.92 -0.71 35.01
CA LEU A 385 59.82 0.42 35.21
C LEU A 385 59.64 1.10 36.59
N ASP A 386 58.41 1.21 37.11
CA ASP A 386 58.18 1.70 38.47
C ASP A 386 58.87 0.81 39.52
N ILE A 387 58.80 -0.52 39.34
CA ILE A 387 59.43 -1.51 40.24
C ILE A 387 60.96 -1.37 40.16
N GLU A 388 61.53 -1.22 38.97
CA GLU A 388 62.96 -0.97 38.80
C GLU A 388 63.39 0.34 39.48
N ILE A 389 62.67 1.45 39.27
CA ILE A 389 62.97 2.74 39.90
C ILE A 389 62.87 2.64 41.43
N ALA A 390 61.89 1.90 41.96
CA ALA A 390 61.77 1.64 43.39
C ALA A 390 62.96 0.83 43.92
N ALA A 391 63.41 -0.19 43.19
CA ALA A 391 64.57 -1.00 43.53
C ALA A 391 65.89 -0.19 43.47
N TYR A 392 66.12 0.60 42.43
CA TYR A 392 67.28 1.49 42.34
C TYR A 392 67.31 2.51 43.49
N ARG A 393 66.15 3.08 43.85
CA ARG A 393 66.04 3.95 45.02
C ARG A 393 66.41 3.18 46.29
N PHE A 394 65.82 2.00 46.52
CA PHE A 394 66.09 1.17 47.69
C PHE A 394 67.59 0.85 47.85
N VAL A 395 68.26 0.34 46.81
CA VAL A 395 69.70 0.03 46.84
C VAL A 395 70.54 1.28 47.13
N THR A 396 70.19 2.43 46.54
CA THR A 396 70.88 3.71 46.81
C THR A 396 70.79 4.15 48.27
N TRP A 397 69.67 3.86 48.96
CA TRP A 397 69.48 4.18 50.38
C TRP A 397 70.20 3.21 51.34
N VAL A 398 70.78 2.10 50.87
CA VAL A 398 71.15 0.93 51.70
C VAL A 398 72.67 0.73 51.89
N VAL A 399 73.53 1.63 51.41
CA VAL A 399 75.01 1.50 51.56
C VAL A 399 75.66 2.79 52.08
N PRO A 400 76.47 2.76 53.18
CA PRO A 400 76.41 1.85 54.33
C PRO A 400 76.37 2.65 55.65
N GLY A 401 75.31 2.52 56.47
CA GLY A 401 75.24 3.40 57.66
C GLY A 401 74.24 3.09 58.78
N LYS A 402 73.28 2.18 58.63
CA LYS A 402 72.51 1.52 59.73
C LYS A 402 71.58 0.45 59.14
N ARG A 403 71.26 -0.56 59.95
CA ARG A 403 70.39 -1.69 59.57
C ARG A 403 68.92 -1.25 59.50
N CYS A 404 68.27 -1.45 58.36
CA CYS A 404 66.81 -1.35 58.23
C CYS A 404 66.22 -2.74 58.02
N LYS A 405 65.57 -3.28 59.06
CA LYS A 405 64.57 -4.34 58.92
C LYS A 405 63.25 -3.66 58.51
N LEU A 406 62.61 -4.10 57.43
CA LEU A 406 61.16 -4.03 57.20
C LEU A 406 60.84 -4.85 55.94
N GLY A 407 59.71 -5.56 55.94
CA GLY A 407 59.42 -6.62 54.96
C GLY A 407 58.87 -6.10 53.63
N LEU A 408 58.98 -6.95 52.60
CA LEU A 408 58.21 -6.79 51.36
C LEU A 408 56.71 -6.91 51.68
N PRO A 409 55.85 -5.99 51.21
CA PRO A 409 54.46 -6.32 50.98
C PRO A 409 54.37 -7.20 49.73
N MET A 410 53.85 -8.41 49.87
CA MET A 410 53.37 -9.23 48.75
C MET A 410 52.30 -8.45 47.98
N LEU A 411 52.54 -8.18 46.69
CA LEU A 411 51.47 -7.79 45.76
C LEU A 411 50.75 -9.04 45.25
N THR A 412 49.99 -9.66 46.15
CA THR A 412 48.93 -10.60 45.78
C THR A 412 47.68 -9.85 45.37
N ASN A 413 46.98 -10.40 44.36
CA ASN A 413 45.67 -9.97 43.82
C ASN A 413 45.68 -8.83 42.80
N LEU A 414 45.62 -9.22 41.52
CA LEU A 414 44.57 -8.78 40.58
C LEU A 414 44.48 -9.79 39.43
N SER A 415 43.96 -10.97 39.75
CA SER A 415 43.56 -12.01 38.78
C SER A 415 42.11 -12.40 39.05
N THR A 416 41.18 -11.62 38.50
CA THR A 416 39.76 -11.94 38.29
C THR A 416 39.20 -10.86 37.36
N GLY A 417 38.78 -11.22 36.14
CA GLY A 417 38.26 -10.22 35.19
C GLY A 417 38.22 -10.63 33.72
N SER A 418 38.17 -11.93 33.42
CA SER A 418 38.01 -12.43 32.05
C SER A 418 36.78 -13.33 31.96
N GLU A 419 35.60 -12.73 31.91
CA GLU A 419 34.35 -13.39 31.52
C GLU A 419 33.30 -12.35 31.10
N CYS A 420 32.32 -12.77 30.31
CA CYS A 420 31.22 -11.97 29.73
C CYS A 420 31.59 -10.93 28.65
N MET A 421 31.82 -11.41 27.42
CA MET A 421 31.06 -10.91 26.26
C MET A 421 31.07 -11.94 25.12
N THR A 422 29.91 -12.52 24.85
CA THR A 422 29.55 -13.20 23.59
C THR A 422 28.51 -12.34 22.90
#